data_AF-A0A948XLR6-F1
#
_entry.id   AF-A0A948XLR6-F1
#
_cell.length_a   1.000
_cell.length_b   1.000
_cell.length_c   1.000
_cell.angle_alpha   90.00
_cell.angle_beta   90.00
_cell.angle_gamma   90.00
#
_symmetry.space_group_name_H-M   'P 1'
#
loop_
_entity.id
_entity.type
_entity.pdbx_description
1 polymer ?
#
loop_
_entity_poly.entity_id
_entity_poly.type
_entity_poly.pdbx_seq_one_letter_code
_entity_poly.pdbx_strand_id
1 'polypeptide(L)'
;MKLKQSLFKGILASLLTVLVYQFYYIEFIRSNVEDSAFDTMSWIILSREQTQTDSSNILLLMVDDSYLKSKNLLDENNETRYGYIFPREYLAEIIASVDTLTDDVDTQNRPKALFLDYDLSYYSDPLNITKSHGDQVLIDVLKKERSYTIYLPMTSNYNYIYHDKDERLQELIKNGKIKFVSVGLASAGDNISRRYYPYETYNDVNNTPTIFPNISIALWSETMQTNMEINTTFHQKRASLIENRIIFKNKHIEEDKEFTSWQSNWQNLSGVSANYPLDMIYEEILANSVIMVGPSHQLSSDNFGIDKFGNGLSGVEMHANALMTLYYLDGKLKRFSLWLSIFIVFIVVSLVDIFLGMFYPVKKAIVTSILSKNIVKKIMFFDLKKESKKCPKCAKDNADQEKNDFQDKWFVPFSMIILMGISYCIFIFYKEWFNWMIPTLMSLPYVAIVFLFKKFNNKKR
;
A
#
# COMPACT_ATOMS: atom_id res chain seq x y z
N MET A 1 -3.10 28.12 -35.72
CA MET A 1 -3.72 28.37 -34.39
C MET A 1 -3.74 27.11 -33.51
N LYS A 2 -4.15 25.94 -34.03
CA LYS A 2 -4.27 24.67 -33.28
C LYS A 2 -2.98 24.17 -32.61
N LEU A 3 -1.86 24.09 -33.35
CA LEU A 3 -0.59 23.62 -32.79
C LEU A 3 -0.10 24.48 -31.61
N LYS A 4 -0.23 25.81 -31.71
CA LYS A 4 0.16 26.73 -30.62
C LYS A 4 -0.65 26.50 -29.34
N GLN A 5 -1.95 26.20 -29.47
CA GLN A 5 -2.82 25.91 -28.33
C GLN A 5 -2.47 24.57 -27.67
N SER A 6 -2.23 23.53 -28.47
CA SER A 6 -1.82 22.22 -27.95
C SER A 6 -0.47 22.28 -27.24
N LEU A 7 0.51 22.98 -27.82
CA LEU A 7 1.81 23.21 -27.18
C LEU A 7 1.66 24.00 -25.88
N PHE A 8 0.79 25.01 -25.83
CA PHE A 8 0.51 25.76 -24.61
C PHE A 8 -0.09 24.87 -23.51
N LYS A 9 -1.03 23.99 -23.85
CA LYS A 9 -1.54 22.97 -22.90
C LYS A 9 -0.41 22.08 -22.39
N GLY A 10 0.47 21.62 -23.27
CA GLY A 10 1.67 20.86 -22.89
C GLY A 10 2.53 21.61 -21.87
N ILE A 11 2.86 22.88 -22.12
CA ILE A 11 3.66 23.72 -21.21
C ILE A 11 2.95 23.85 -19.85
N LEU A 12 1.64 24.11 -19.84
CA LEU A 12 0.87 24.23 -18.61
C LEU A 12 0.89 22.93 -17.79
N ALA A 13 0.75 21.78 -18.46
CA ALA A 13 0.85 20.45 -17.85
C ALA A 13 2.22 20.23 -17.19
N SER A 14 3.29 20.59 -17.91
CA SER A 14 4.66 20.51 -17.41
C SER A 14 4.88 21.39 -16.17
N LEU A 15 4.34 22.61 -16.16
CA LEU A 15 4.41 23.50 -15.01
C LEU A 15 3.67 22.90 -13.80
N LEU A 16 2.49 22.33 -14.01
CA LEU A 16 1.74 21.62 -12.96
C LEU A 16 2.52 20.40 -12.45
N THR A 17 3.21 19.68 -13.32
CA THR A 17 4.06 18.54 -12.95
C THR A 17 5.18 19.00 -12.01
N VAL A 18 5.84 20.12 -12.31
CA VAL A 18 6.87 20.71 -11.43
C VAL A 18 6.27 21.05 -10.06
N LEU A 19 5.10 21.68 -10.02
CA LEU A 19 4.43 22.04 -8.76
C LEU A 19 4.11 20.80 -7.93
N VAL A 20 3.50 19.77 -8.52
CA VAL A 20 3.19 18.51 -7.82
C VAL A 20 4.46 17.85 -7.32
N TYR A 21 5.50 17.78 -8.15
CA TYR A 21 6.77 17.13 -7.79
C TYR A 21 7.45 17.79 -6.58
N GLN A 22 7.52 19.13 -6.58
CA GLN A 22 8.18 19.91 -5.52
C GLN A 22 7.35 19.98 -4.24
N PHE A 23 6.03 20.11 -4.36
CA PHE A 23 5.14 20.36 -3.22
C PHE A 23 4.30 19.15 -2.82
N TYR A 24 4.71 17.94 -3.20
CA TYR A 24 4.02 16.69 -2.91
C TYR A 24 3.74 16.44 -1.42
N TYR A 25 4.54 17.03 -0.53
CA TYR A 25 4.38 16.94 0.91
C TYR A 25 3.25 17.82 1.46
N ILE A 26 2.76 18.78 0.68
CA ILE A 26 1.62 19.61 1.07
C ILE A 26 0.39 18.72 1.08
N GLU A 27 -0.31 18.68 2.22
CA GLU A 27 -1.46 17.81 2.49
C GLU A 27 -2.51 17.79 1.36
N PHE A 28 -2.80 18.94 0.76
CA PHE A 28 -3.73 19.03 -0.36
C PHE A 28 -3.22 18.27 -1.60
N ILE A 29 -1.98 18.49 -2.02
CA ILE A 29 -1.37 17.81 -3.18
C ILE A 29 -1.18 16.32 -2.87
N ARG A 30 -0.71 16.01 -1.66
CA ARG A 30 -0.55 14.66 -1.16
C ARG A 30 -1.85 13.85 -1.28
N SER A 31 -2.91 14.29 -0.61
CA SER A 31 -4.17 13.55 -0.50
C SER A 31 -4.96 13.47 -1.81
N ASN A 32 -4.97 14.56 -2.60
CA ASN A 32 -5.80 14.68 -3.81
C ASN A 32 -5.07 14.31 -5.10
N VAL A 33 -3.74 14.28 -5.10
CA VAL A 33 -2.96 14.00 -6.31
C VAL A 33 -2.07 12.77 -6.11
N GLU A 34 -1.15 12.79 -5.17
CA GLU A 34 -0.20 11.68 -4.98
C GLU A 34 -0.87 10.39 -4.49
N ASP A 35 -1.58 10.45 -3.36
CA ASP A 35 -2.21 9.26 -2.76
C ASP A 35 -3.32 8.74 -3.65
N SER A 36 -4.11 9.62 -4.26
CA SER A 36 -5.20 9.22 -5.14
C SER A 36 -4.69 8.55 -6.42
N ALA A 37 -3.59 9.05 -7.00
CA ALA A 37 -2.96 8.42 -8.16
C ALA A 37 -2.39 7.03 -7.81
N PHE A 38 -1.77 6.91 -6.64
CA PHE A 38 -1.21 5.64 -6.16
C PHE A 38 -2.30 4.63 -5.83
N ASP A 39 -3.31 5.01 -5.05
CA ASP A 39 -4.44 4.14 -4.69
C ASP A 39 -5.14 3.61 -5.93
N THR A 40 -5.34 4.46 -6.94
CA THR A 40 -5.96 4.07 -8.20
C THR A 40 -5.09 3.06 -8.97
N MET A 41 -3.78 3.30 -9.08
CA MET A 41 -2.87 2.39 -9.77
C MET A 41 -2.74 1.05 -9.03
N SER A 42 -2.64 1.10 -7.70
CA SER A 42 -2.59 -0.07 -6.84
C SER A 42 -3.85 -0.91 -6.96
N TRP A 43 -5.03 -0.29 -6.90
CA TRP A 43 -6.31 -0.97 -6.98
C TRP A 43 -6.61 -1.57 -8.36
N ILE A 44 -6.37 -0.83 -9.45
CA ILE A 44 -6.71 -1.28 -10.81
C ILE A 44 -5.73 -2.33 -11.32
N ILE A 45 -4.44 -2.13 -11.10
CA ILE A 45 -3.38 -2.88 -11.79
C ILE A 45 -2.53 -3.68 -10.81
N LEU A 46 -1.85 -3.00 -9.87
CA LEU A 46 -0.80 -3.67 -9.10
C LEU A 46 -1.35 -4.80 -8.23
N SER A 47 -2.53 -4.63 -7.62
CA SER A 47 -3.12 -5.62 -6.71
C SER A 47 -3.44 -6.97 -7.38
N ARG A 48 -3.72 -6.97 -8.69
CA ARG A 48 -4.18 -8.13 -9.46
C ARG A 48 -3.05 -8.88 -10.14
N GLU A 49 -1.92 -8.22 -10.34
CA GLU A 49 -0.74 -8.81 -10.98
C GLU A 49 -0.08 -9.81 -10.04
N GLN A 50 0.13 -11.04 -10.51
CA GLN A 50 0.98 -11.99 -9.81
C GLN A 50 2.45 -11.58 -9.95
N THR A 51 3.15 -11.52 -8.83
CA THR A 51 4.54 -11.09 -8.77
C THR A 51 5.34 -12.05 -7.91
N GLN A 52 6.39 -12.62 -8.51
CA GLN A 52 7.40 -13.40 -7.84
C GLN A 52 8.61 -12.52 -7.53
N THR A 53 9.25 -12.74 -6.39
CA THR A 53 10.51 -12.10 -6.03
C THR A 53 11.54 -13.17 -5.71
N ASP A 54 12.80 -12.88 -6.01
CA ASP A 54 13.95 -13.71 -5.60
C ASP A 54 14.24 -13.48 -4.11
N SER A 55 13.27 -13.80 -3.24
CA SER A 55 13.30 -13.54 -1.80
C SER A 55 12.82 -14.75 -1.01
N SER A 56 13.03 -14.70 0.31
CA SER A 56 12.44 -15.65 1.26
C SER A 56 10.93 -15.74 1.10
N ASN A 57 10.39 -16.95 1.30
CA ASN A 57 8.97 -17.15 1.51
C ASN A 57 8.55 -16.49 2.83
N ILE A 58 7.36 -15.90 2.84
CA ILE A 58 6.72 -15.37 4.03
C ILE A 58 5.48 -16.22 4.30
N LEU A 59 5.46 -16.83 5.49
CA LEU A 59 4.33 -17.60 5.99
C LEU A 59 3.68 -16.84 7.15
N LEU A 60 2.40 -16.51 7.00
CA LEU A 60 1.63 -15.89 8.06
C LEU A 60 0.87 -16.96 8.84
N LEU A 61 1.10 -17.01 10.16
CA LEU A 61 0.28 -17.78 11.09
C LEU A 61 -0.74 -16.83 11.72
N MET A 62 -1.97 -16.91 11.26
CA MET A 62 -3.04 -16.02 11.64
C MET A 62 -3.73 -16.49 12.92
N VAL A 63 -3.74 -15.66 13.94
CA VAL A 63 -4.63 -15.84 15.09
C VAL A 63 -6.01 -15.31 14.70
N ASP A 64 -6.73 -16.18 13.98
CA ASP A 64 -8.07 -15.96 13.42
C ASP A 64 -9.17 -16.52 14.34
N ASP A 65 -10.43 -16.34 13.94
CA ASP A 65 -11.59 -16.82 14.70
C ASP A 65 -11.54 -18.35 14.93
N SER A 66 -11.01 -19.13 13.98
CA SER A 66 -10.89 -20.59 14.11
C SER A 66 -9.92 -20.95 15.24
N TYR A 67 -8.74 -20.33 15.26
CA TYR A 67 -7.77 -20.52 16.35
C TYR A 67 -8.32 -20.08 17.70
N LEU A 68 -8.95 -18.90 17.77
CA LEU A 68 -9.49 -18.43 19.04
C LEU A 68 -10.63 -19.34 19.54
N LYS A 69 -11.46 -19.91 18.65
CA LYS A 69 -12.48 -20.91 19.02
C LYS A 69 -11.85 -22.21 19.52
N SER A 70 -10.81 -22.72 18.86
CA SER A 70 -10.16 -23.97 19.27
C SER A 70 -9.50 -23.86 20.66
N LYS A 71 -9.07 -22.65 21.03
CA LYS A 71 -8.55 -22.33 22.38
C LYS A 71 -9.59 -21.86 23.38
N ASN A 72 -10.87 -21.85 23.01
CA ASN A 72 -11.97 -21.32 23.84
C ASN A 72 -11.68 -19.89 24.34
N LEU A 73 -11.14 -19.06 23.45
CA LEU A 73 -10.85 -17.64 23.65
C LEU A 73 -11.92 -16.72 23.04
N LEU A 74 -12.92 -17.28 22.35
CA LEU A 74 -14.14 -16.56 21.93
C LEU A 74 -15.35 -17.01 22.74
N ASP A 75 -16.28 -16.10 22.99
CA ASP A 75 -17.59 -16.39 23.56
C ASP A 75 -18.63 -16.76 22.49
N GLU A 76 -19.88 -16.95 22.91
CA GLU A 76 -21.00 -17.31 22.03
C GLU A 76 -21.34 -16.21 21.00
N ASN A 77 -20.91 -14.97 21.25
CA ASN A 77 -21.09 -13.81 20.37
C ASN A 77 -19.86 -13.53 19.48
N ASN A 78 -18.85 -14.42 19.50
CA ASN A 78 -17.53 -14.21 18.91
C ASN A 78 -16.74 -13.03 19.50
N GLU A 79 -17.05 -12.61 20.73
CA GLU A 79 -16.23 -11.64 21.47
C GLU A 79 -15.08 -12.35 22.20
N THR A 80 -13.95 -11.66 22.34
CA THR A 80 -12.77 -12.22 23.01
C THR A 80 -13.01 -12.38 24.50
N ARG A 81 -12.70 -13.56 25.04
CA ARG A 81 -12.76 -13.86 26.49
C ARG A 81 -11.55 -13.36 27.28
N TYR A 82 -10.51 -12.90 26.58
CA TYR A 82 -9.37 -12.21 27.19
C TYR A 82 -9.56 -10.69 27.09
N GLY A 83 -8.89 -9.95 27.97
CA GLY A 83 -8.95 -8.48 28.00
C GLY A 83 -8.11 -7.84 26.89
N TYR A 84 -7.43 -6.73 27.22
CA TYR A 84 -6.64 -5.98 26.24
C TYR A 84 -5.34 -6.68 25.78
N ILE A 85 -4.88 -7.69 26.52
CA ILE A 85 -3.62 -8.39 26.27
C ILE A 85 -3.93 -9.83 25.88
N PHE A 86 -3.41 -10.25 24.71
CA PHE A 86 -3.49 -11.63 24.28
C PHE A 86 -2.70 -12.55 25.25
N PRO A 87 -3.27 -13.68 25.73
CA PRO A 87 -2.62 -14.47 26.77
C PRO A 87 -1.29 -15.06 26.29
N ARG A 88 -0.24 -14.84 27.07
CA ARG A 88 1.16 -15.08 26.66
C ARG A 88 1.50 -16.57 26.57
N GLU A 89 0.79 -17.42 27.30
CA GLU A 89 0.89 -18.87 27.21
C GLU A 89 0.57 -19.38 25.79
N TYR A 90 -0.35 -18.75 25.07
CA TYR A 90 -0.66 -19.13 23.69
C TYR A 90 0.38 -18.63 22.69
N LEU A 91 1.03 -17.49 22.94
CA LEU A 91 2.21 -17.09 22.16
C LEU A 91 3.35 -18.10 22.36
N ALA A 92 3.56 -18.52 23.60
CA ALA A 92 4.56 -19.53 23.94
C ALA A 92 4.25 -20.88 23.26
N GLU A 93 2.98 -21.28 23.20
CA GLU A 93 2.52 -22.48 22.50
C GLU A 93 2.77 -22.40 20.99
N ILE A 94 2.47 -21.26 20.36
CA ILE A 94 2.75 -21.06 18.93
C ILE A 94 4.25 -21.16 18.65
N ILE A 95 5.10 -20.51 19.47
CA ILE A 95 6.56 -20.61 19.32
C ILE A 95 7.01 -22.07 19.48
N ALA A 96 6.50 -22.79 20.47
CA ALA A 96 6.85 -24.19 20.68
C ALA A 96 6.41 -25.08 19.51
N SER A 97 5.28 -24.77 18.88
CA SER A 97 4.81 -25.48 17.68
C SER A 97 5.72 -25.23 16.47
N VAL A 98 6.21 -24.00 16.31
CA VAL A 98 7.23 -23.66 15.30
C VAL A 98 8.57 -24.32 15.62
N ASP A 99 8.96 -24.42 16.90
CA ASP A 99 10.17 -25.14 17.33
C ASP A 99 10.08 -26.61 16.90
N THR A 100 8.97 -27.30 17.20
CA THR A 100 8.75 -28.70 16.80
C THR A 100 8.80 -28.88 15.29
N LEU A 101 8.11 -28.03 14.53
CA LEU A 101 8.18 -28.04 13.07
C LEU A 101 9.62 -27.89 12.56
N THR A 102 10.41 -27.03 13.19
CA THR A 102 11.80 -26.76 12.79
C THR A 102 12.74 -27.92 13.10
N ASP A 103 12.47 -28.66 14.18
CA ASP A 103 13.25 -29.83 14.59
C ASP A 103 13.03 -31.03 13.65
N ASP A 104 11.82 -31.14 13.08
CA ASP A 104 11.40 -32.24 12.21
C ASP A 104 11.87 -32.09 10.74
N VAL A 105 12.26 -30.88 10.32
CA VAL A 105 12.71 -30.61 8.94
C VAL A 105 14.23 -30.58 8.81
N ASP A 106 14.70 -30.89 7.60
CA ASP A 106 16.10 -30.80 7.23
C ASP A 106 16.68 -29.40 7.48
N THR A 107 17.98 -29.31 7.79
CA THR A 107 18.63 -28.04 8.15
C THR A 107 18.49 -26.97 7.06
N GLN A 108 18.50 -27.35 5.77
CA GLN A 108 18.29 -26.42 4.65
C GLN A 108 16.85 -25.89 4.54
N ASN A 109 15.88 -26.57 5.14
CA ASN A 109 14.45 -26.25 5.08
C ASN A 109 13.95 -25.50 6.32
N ARG A 110 14.85 -25.14 7.24
CA ARG A 110 14.49 -24.42 8.45
C ARG A 110 14.11 -22.95 8.16
N PRO A 111 13.17 -22.38 8.92
CA PRO A 111 12.89 -20.95 8.86
C PRO A 111 14.13 -20.15 9.30
N LYS A 112 14.22 -18.92 8.80
CA LYS A 112 15.29 -17.98 9.16
C LYS A 112 14.86 -17.07 10.31
N ALA A 113 13.58 -16.72 10.36
CA ALA A 113 13.06 -15.74 11.31
C ALA A 113 11.63 -16.06 11.74
N LEU A 114 11.29 -15.67 12.96
CA LEU A 114 9.94 -15.64 13.51
C LEU A 114 9.65 -14.24 14.05
N PHE A 115 8.59 -13.60 13.57
CA PHE A 115 8.10 -12.31 14.09
C PHE A 115 6.77 -12.50 14.81
N LEU A 116 6.65 -11.93 16.02
CA LEU A 116 5.43 -11.96 16.82
C LEU A 116 4.82 -10.56 16.90
N ASP A 117 3.76 -10.30 16.12
CA ASP A 117 3.07 -9.02 16.06
C ASP A 117 2.08 -8.85 17.22
N TYR A 118 2.62 -8.76 18.43
CA TYR A 118 1.84 -8.57 19.66
C TYR A 118 2.51 -7.54 20.56
N ASP A 119 1.72 -6.61 21.08
CA ASP A 119 2.25 -5.64 22.04
C ASP A 119 2.79 -6.35 23.29
N LEU A 120 4.05 -6.05 23.64
CA LEU A 120 4.79 -6.60 24.78
C LEU A 120 5.25 -5.47 25.72
N SER A 121 4.57 -4.33 25.67
CA SER A 121 4.92 -3.16 26.49
C SER A 121 4.79 -3.43 27.99
N TYR A 122 3.87 -4.31 28.40
CA TYR A 122 3.45 -4.48 29.78
C TYR A 122 3.33 -5.96 30.16
N TYR A 123 3.43 -6.25 31.46
CA TYR A 123 3.04 -7.54 32.00
C TYR A 123 1.56 -7.81 31.71
N SER A 124 1.19 -9.07 31.55
CA SER A 124 -0.20 -9.46 31.31
C SER A 124 -1.07 -9.43 32.58
N ASP A 125 -0.47 -9.21 33.75
CA ASP A 125 -1.20 -8.90 34.98
C ASP A 125 -2.08 -7.64 34.80
N PRO A 126 -3.36 -7.64 35.24
CA PRO A 126 -4.26 -6.51 35.02
C PRO A 126 -3.79 -5.17 35.60
N LEU A 127 -2.94 -5.19 36.64
CA LEU A 127 -2.38 -3.99 37.24
C LEU A 127 -0.99 -3.65 36.70
N ASN A 128 -0.42 -4.52 35.85
CA ASN A 128 0.92 -4.38 35.27
C ASN A 128 2.01 -4.18 36.35
N ILE A 129 1.85 -4.81 37.51
CA ILE A 129 2.80 -4.66 38.63
C ILE A 129 3.81 -5.80 38.62
N THR A 130 3.34 -7.03 38.37
CA THR A 130 4.14 -8.25 38.45
C THR A 130 3.97 -9.10 37.21
N LYS A 131 5.00 -9.88 36.88
CA LYS A 131 4.92 -10.94 35.87
C LYS A 131 3.80 -11.92 36.23
N SER A 132 2.91 -12.17 35.28
CA SER A 132 1.93 -13.25 35.40
C SER A 132 2.58 -14.62 35.17
N HIS A 133 1.83 -15.69 35.40
CA HIS A 133 2.26 -17.04 35.01
C HIS A 133 2.52 -17.13 33.50
N GLY A 134 1.62 -16.60 32.67
CA GLY A 134 1.77 -16.59 31.22
C GLY A 134 3.01 -15.82 30.76
N ASP A 135 3.31 -14.68 31.40
CA ASP A 135 4.52 -13.91 31.09
C ASP A 135 5.78 -14.75 31.33
N GLN A 136 5.82 -15.49 32.44
CA GLN A 136 6.94 -16.37 32.77
C GLN A 136 7.05 -17.55 31.79
N VAL A 137 5.92 -18.16 31.41
CA VAL A 137 5.90 -19.25 30.41
C VAL A 137 6.48 -18.77 29.08
N LEU A 138 6.13 -17.56 28.63
CA LEU A 138 6.68 -16.99 27.40
C LEU A 138 8.19 -16.72 27.53
N ILE A 139 8.66 -16.15 28.65
CA ILE A 139 10.09 -15.95 28.92
C ILE A 139 10.84 -17.29 28.87
N ASP A 140 10.29 -18.33 29.50
CA ASP A 140 10.92 -19.65 29.55
C ASP A 140 11.05 -20.29 28.17
N VAL A 141 10.05 -20.12 27.30
CA VAL A 141 10.15 -20.54 25.89
C VAL A 141 11.17 -19.71 25.14
N LEU A 142 11.21 -18.39 25.31
CA LEU A 142 12.16 -17.51 24.61
C LEU A 142 13.63 -17.80 24.94
N LYS A 143 13.93 -18.34 26.13
CA LYS A 143 15.31 -18.70 26.54
C LYS A 143 15.90 -19.90 25.80
N LYS A 144 15.07 -20.70 25.13
CA LYS A 144 15.53 -21.86 24.35
C LYS A 144 16.40 -21.41 23.16
N GLU A 145 17.44 -22.18 22.89
CA GLU A 145 18.31 -21.95 21.74
C GLU A 145 17.63 -22.42 20.45
N ARG A 146 17.78 -21.64 19.37
CA ARG A 146 17.10 -21.86 18.08
C ARG A 146 18.02 -21.56 16.90
N SER A 147 17.71 -22.22 15.78
CA SER A 147 18.36 -21.95 14.49
C SER A 147 17.89 -20.63 13.85
N TYR A 148 16.68 -20.18 14.17
CA TYR A 148 16.10 -18.94 13.66
C TYR A 148 16.15 -17.79 14.67
N THR A 149 16.08 -16.56 14.17
CA THR A 149 16.02 -15.33 14.98
C THR A 149 14.57 -15.00 15.33
N ILE A 150 14.29 -14.63 16.58
CA ILE A 150 12.97 -14.13 16.99
C ILE A 150 12.97 -12.61 16.98
N TYR A 151 11.96 -12.01 16.35
CA TYR A 151 11.71 -10.58 16.35
C TYR A 151 10.51 -10.25 17.21
N LEU A 152 10.70 -9.30 18.12
CA LEU A 152 9.68 -8.82 19.05
C LEU A 152 9.47 -7.31 18.86
N PRO A 153 8.22 -6.83 18.90
CA PRO A 153 7.92 -5.42 18.71
C PRO A 153 8.31 -4.59 19.93
N MET A 154 8.88 -3.42 19.66
CA MET A 154 9.07 -2.31 20.57
C MET A 154 8.07 -1.23 20.16
N THR A 155 7.04 -1.04 20.97
CA THR A 155 5.89 -0.13 20.71
C THR A 155 5.82 1.01 21.73
N SER A 156 6.62 0.93 22.80
CA SER A 156 6.71 1.96 23.84
C SER A 156 8.11 2.01 24.43
N ASN A 157 8.38 2.98 25.31
CA ASN A 157 9.66 3.08 26.01
C ASN A 157 9.91 1.93 27.00
N TYR A 158 8.87 1.17 27.36
CA TYR A 158 8.99 0.00 28.20
C TYR A 158 8.52 -1.23 27.44
N ASN A 159 9.27 -2.31 27.56
CA ASN A 159 8.91 -3.64 27.06
C ASN A 159 9.43 -4.62 28.09
N TYR A 160 8.55 -5.46 28.64
CA TYR A 160 8.86 -6.23 29.83
C TYR A 160 9.89 -7.35 29.55
N ILE A 161 9.98 -7.81 28.30
CA ILE A 161 10.97 -8.81 27.87
C ILE A 161 12.32 -8.14 27.65
N TYR A 162 12.34 -6.99 26.97
CA TYR A 162 13.57 -6.23 26.73
C TYR A 162 14.24 -5.78 28.04
N HIS A 163 13.44 -5.39 29.03
CA HIS A 163 13.88 -4.92 30.35
C HIS A 163 13.95 -6.02 31.41
N ASP A 164 13.80 -7.29 31.02
CA ASP A 164 13.88 -8.39 31.96
C ASP A 164 15.30 -8.54 32.54
N LYS A 165 15.41 -9.08 33.75
CA LYS A 165 16.69 -9.28 34.44
C LYS A 165 17.28 -10.69 34.24
N ASP A 166 16.57 -11.59 33.56
CA ASP A 166 17.05 -12.93 33.28
C ASP A 166 18.33 -12.90 32.39
N GLU A 167 19.42 -13.44 32.91
CA GLU A 167 20.74 -13.37 32.27
C GLU A 167 20.78 -14.06 30.90
N ARG A 168 20.11 -15.21 30.77
CA ARG A 168 20.09 -15.97 29.52
C ARG A 168 19.28 -15.23 28.46
N LEU A 169 18.15 -14.65 28.84
CA LEU A 169 17.36 -13.83 27.94
C LEU A 169 18.15 -12.62 27.44
N GLN A 170 18.85 -11.92 28.33
CA GLN A 170 19.67 -10.76 27.97
C GLN A 170 20.87 -11.14 27.08
N GLU A 171 21.46 -12.32 27.28
CA GLU A 171 22.48 -12.87 26.37
C GLU A 171 21.94 -13.08 24.95
N LEU A 172 20.75 -13.68 24.81
CA LEU A 172 20.09 -13.92 23.53
C LEU A 172 19.68 -12.62 22.81
N ILE A 173 19.36 -11.57 23.57
CA ILE A 173 19.11 -10.24 23.01
C ILE A 173 20.43 -9.64 22.50
N LYS A 174 21.48 -9.69 23.31
CA LYS A 174 22.79 -9.10 22.98
C LYS A 174 23.46 -9.77 21.78
N ASN A 175 23.32 -11.09 21.64
CA ASN A 175 23.88 -11.83 20.52
C ASN A 175 22.99 -11.83 19.26
N GLY A 176 21.83 -11.15 19.31
CA GLY A 176 20.93 -10.97 18.17
C GLY A 176 20.07 -12.19 17.82
N LYS A 177 19.96 -13.18 18.71
CA LYS A 177 19.00 -14.29 18.56
C LYS A 177 17.58 -13.85 18.87
N ILE A 178 17.42 -12.83 19.71
CA ILE A 178 16.17 -12.08 19.90
C ILE A 178 16.45 -10.62 19.51
N LYS A 179 15.69 -10.09 18.55
CA LYS A 179 15.84 -8.71 18.06
C LYS A 179 14.57 -7.93 18.32
N PHE A 180 14.72 -6.71 18.82
CA PHE A 180 13.62 -5.78 18.98
C PHE A 180 13.52 -4.85 17.77
N VAL A 181 12.30 -4.61 17.31
CA VAL A 181 12.00 -3.85 16.08
C VAL A 181 10.82 -2.92 16.30
N SER A 182 10.70 -1.87 15.50
CA SER A 182 9.48 -1.07 15.46
C SER A 182 8.45 -1.68 14.49
N VAL A 183 7.18 -1.42 14.77
CA VAL A 183 6.03 -1.83 13.95
C VAL A 183 5.23 -0.63 13.45
N GLY A 184 5.80 0.58 13.52
CA GLY A 184 5.13 1.81 13.16
C GLY A 184 4.60 1.82 11.71
N LEU A 185 3.28 1.96 11.58
CA LEU A 185 2.58 2.21 10.32
C LEU A 185 2.12 3.67 10.25
N ALA A 186 2.31 4.30 9.10
CA ALA A 186 2.01 5.71 8.91
C ALA A 186 0.62 5.89 8.28
N SER A 187 -0.35 6.27 9.12
CA SER A 187 -1.69 6.67 8.68
C SER A 187 -1.65 8.09 8.10
N ALA A 188 -2.32 8.26 6.96
CA ALA A 188 -2.59 9.58 6.40
C ALA A 188 -3.74 10.27 7.16
N GLY A 189 -3.96 11.57 6.90
CA GLY A 189 -5.09 12.31 7.49
C GLY A 189 -6.49 11.78 7.14
N ASP A 190 -6.58 10.80 6.22
CA ASP A 190 -7.79 10.03 5.89
C ASP A 190 -7.87 8.68 6.62
N ASN A 191 -7.05 8.44 7.64
CA ASN A 191 -6.91 7.20 8.41
C ASN A 191 -6.54 5.95 7.59
N ILE A 192 -6.05 6.13 6.36
CA ILE A 192 -5.58 5.04 5.52
C ILE A 192 -4.07 4.89 5.66
N SER A 193 -3.62 3.68 5.95
CA SER A 193 -2.22 3.30 6.12
C SER A 193 -1.66 2.81 4.79
N ARG A 194 -0.83 3.64 4.15
CA ARG A 194 -0.19 3.31 2.86
C ARG A 194 1.30 3.07 2.97
N ARG A 195 1.85 3.28 4.16
CA ARG A 195 3.27 3.49 4.40
C ARG A 195 3.66 2.95 5.76
N TYR A 196 4.93 2.59 5.90
CA TYR A 196 5.54 2.31 7.19
C TYR A 196 6.46 3.46 7.63
N TYR A 197 6.67 3.59 8.94
CA TYR A 197 7.78 4.37 9.49
C TYR A 197 9.05 3.51 9.39
N PRO A 198 10.16 4.00 8.83
CA PRO A 198 11.33 3.16 8.58
C PRO A 198 12.06 2.81 9.89
N TYR A 199 11.89 3.64 10.92
CA TYR A 199 12.33 3.37 12.27
C TYR A 199 11.57 4.24 13.26
N GLU A 200 11.59 3.85 14.52
CA GLU A 200 11.12 4.63 15.65
C GLU A 200 12.23 4.72 16.70
N THR A 201 12.06 5.60 17.67
CA THR A 201 13.05 5.80 18.74
C THR A 201 12.37 5.57 20.08
N TYR A 202 12.91 4.61 20.83
CA TYR A 202 12.46 4.24 22.17
C TYR A 202 13.66 4.23 23.12
N ASN A 203 13.40 4.28 24.41
CA ASN A 203 14.47 4.19 25.39
C ASN A 203 14.97 2.75 25.54
N ASP A 204 16.29 2.58 25.62
CA ASP A 204 16.90 1.30 25.95
C ASP A 204 16.82 0.99 27.46
N VAL A 205 17.41 -0.14 27.87
CA VAL A 205 17.47 -0.58 29.28
C VAL A 205 18.18 0.42 30.20
N ASN A 206 19.04 1.28 29.64
CA ASN A 206 19.76 2.35 30.33
C ASN A 206 19.04 3.71 30.20
N ASN A 207 17.79 3.72 29.73
CA ASN A 207 17.00 4.91 29.46
C ASN A 207 17.63 5.86 28.42
N THR A 208 18.39 5.31 27.48
CA THR A 208 19.03 6.04 26.37
C THR A 208 18.19 5.90 25.10
N PRO A 209 17.87 7.01 24.40
CA PRO A 209 17.14 6.94 23.14
C PRO A 209 17.88 6.09 22.10
N THR A 210 17.23 5.02 21.66
CA THR A 210 17.75 4.00 20.75
C THR A 210 16.82 3.84 19.55
N ILE A 211 17.40 3.70 18.36
CA ILE A 211 16.68 3.58 17.11
C ILE A 211 16.33 2.11 16.87
N PHE A 212 15.04 1.83 16.70
CA PHE A 212 14.52 0.50 16.38
C PHE A 212 14.01 0.52 14.94
N PRO A 213 14.65 -0.22 14.01
CA PRO A 213 14.21 -0.26 12.62
C PRO A 213 12.86 -0.95 12.49
N ASN A 214 12.09 -0.59 11.47
CA ASN A 214 10.85 -1.30 11.18
C ASN A 214 11.13 -2.78 10.92
N ILE A 215 10.25 -3.67 11.40
CA ILE A 215 10.37 -5.12 11.18
C ILE A 215 10.67 -5.48 9.72
N SER A 216 9.97 -4.83 8.77
CA SER A 216 10.13 -5.08 7.34
C SER A 216 11.53 -4.73 6.85
N ILE A 217 12.11 -3.62 7.33
CA ILE A 217 13.47 -3.21 6.98
C ILE A 217 14.49 -4.14 7.64
N ALA A 218 14.29 -4.48 8.92
CA ALA A 218 15.18 -5.38 9.64
C ALA A 218 15.31 -6.74 8.93
N LEU A 219 14.18 -7.35 8.58
CA LEU A 219 14.15 -8.62 7.86
C LEU A 219 14.72 -8.53 6.44
N TRP A 220 14.38 -7.46 5.70
CA TRP A 220 14.90 -7.24 4.35
C TRP A 220 16.44 -7.12 4.36
N SER A 221 16.99 -6.26 5.22
CA SER A 221 18.44 -6.01 5.32
C SER A 221 19.23 -7.25 5.72
N GLU A 222 18.69 -8.07 6.62
CA GLU A 222 19.30 -9.33 7.05
C GLU A 222 19.24 -10.40 5.96
N THR A 223 18.25 -10.35 5.08
CA THR A 223 18.12 -11.26 3.93
C THR A 223 19.06 -10.89 2.80
N MET A 224 19.18 -9.59 2.52
CA MET A 224 20.01 -9.09 1.42
C MET A 224 21.51 -8.96 1.78
N GLN A 225 21.92 -9.33 3.01
CA GLN A 225 23.29 -9.18 3.53
C GLN A 225 23.89 -7.78 3.33
N THR A 226 23.02 -6.77 3.27
CA THR A 226 23.44 -5.40 3.05
C THR A 226 23.90 -4.82 4.38
N ASN A 227 25.18 -4.43 4.48
CA ASN A 227 25.72 -3.60 5.57
C ASN A 227 25.16 -2.16 5.49
N MET A 228 23.83 -2.03 5.43
CA MET A 228 23.17 -0.75 5.28
C MET A 228 23.03 -0.08 6.64
N GLU A 229 23.67 1.08 6.80
CA GLU A 229 23.31 2.02 7.85
C GLU A 229 21.91 2.56 7.53
N ILE A 230 20.91 2.09 8.27
CA ILE A 230 19.49 2.41 8.06
C ILE A 230 19.27 3.94 8.08
N ASN A 231 20.03 4.66 8.91
CA ASN A 231 19.96 6.12 9.05
C ASN A 231 20.49 6.90 7.83
N THR A 232 21.41 6.32 7.05
CA THR A 232 21.98 6.98 5.86
C THR A 232 21.15 6.74 4.61
N THR A 233 20.44 5.61 4.53
CA THR A 233 19.67 5.21 3.35
C THR A 233 18.20 5.64 3.41
N PHE A 234 17.62 5.61 4.62
CA PHE A 234 16.27 6.08 4.91
C PHE A 234 16.34 7.42 5.65
N HIS A 235 16.70 8.48 4.91
CA HIS A 235 16.74 9.84 5.44
C HIS A 235 15.34 10.26 5.94
N GLN A 236 15.07 10.15 7.23
CA GLN A 236 13.84 10.69 7.77
C GLN A 236 13.87 12.22 7.78
N LYS A 237 12.92 12.82 7.07
CA LYS A 237 12.17 13.98 7.57
C LYS A 237 10.70 13.56 7.71
N ARG A 238 10.36 12.87 8.81
CA ARG A 238 9.01 12.54 9.34
C ARG A 238 7.92 11.93 8.42
N ALA A 239 8.09 11.87 7.09
CA ALA A 239 7.16 11.24 6.16
C ALA A 239 7.80 11.17 4.76
N SER A 240 8.71 10.23 4.48
CA SER A 240 9.06 9.97 3.08
C SER A 240 7.83 9.36 2.40
N LEU A 241 7.03 10.23 1.76
CA LEU A 241 5.69 9.90 1.27
C LEU A 241 5.68 8.87 0.14
N ILE A 242 6.82 8.67 -0.51
CA ILE A 242 6.92 7.77 -1.65
C ILE A 242 7.83 6.61 -1.34
N GLU A 243 9.02 6.84 -0.78
CA GLU A 243 9.99 5.76 -0.54
C GLU A 243 9.45 4.63 0.32
N ASN A 244 8.56 4.94 1.27
CA ASN A 244 8.03 3.98 2.22
C ASN A 244 6.61 3.49 1.85
N ARG A 245 6.16 3.68 0.61
CA ARG A 245 4.86 3.18 0.18
C ARG A 245 4.85 1.66 0.15
N ILE A 246 3.72 1.10 0.56
CA ILE A 246 3.47 -0.34 0.54
C ILE A 246 2.63 -0.65 -0.70
N ILE A 247 3.03 -1.69 -1.44
CA ILE A 247 2.26 -2.25 -2.54
C ILE A 247 1.46 -3.42 -1.98
N PHE A 248 0.14 -3.29 -2.03
CA PHE A 248 -0.78 -4.34 -1.58
C PHE A 248 -1.20 -5.22 -2.75
N LYS A 249 -1.25 -6.52 -2.51
CA LYS A 249 -1.68 -7.53 -3.46
C LYS A 249 -2.95 -8.21 -2.98
N ASN A 250 -3.83 -8.55 -3.92
CA ASN A 250 -5.00 -9.37 -3.61
C ASN A 250 -4.55 -10.76 -3.17
N LYS A 251 -5.40 -11.43 -2.40
CA LYS A 251 -5.22 -12.81 -1.99
C LYS A 251 -6.41 -13.65 -2.42
N HIS A 252 -6.16 -14.91 -2.72
CA HIS A 252 -7.16 -15.94 -2.92
C HIS A 252 -7.31 -16.70 -1.60
N ILE A 253 -8.51 -16.72 -1.04
CA ILE A 253 -8.80 -17.37 0.24
C ILE A 253 -9.37 -18.76 -0.05
N GLU A 254 -8.84 -19.76 0.65
CA GLU A 254 -9.33 -21.12 0.67
C GLU A 254 -9.83 -21.40 2.08
N GLU A 255 -11.15 -21.51 2.23
CA GLU A 255 -11.80 -21.89 3.49
C GLU A 255 -12.13 -23.38 3.42
N ASP A 256 -11.41 -24.19 4.21
CA ASP A 256 -11.90 -25.51 4.59
C ASP A 256 -12.76 -25.37 5.86
N LYS A 257 -13.61 -26.36 6.16
CA LYS A 257 -14.52 -26.33 7.31
C LYS A 257 -13.81 -26.15 8.66
N GLU A 258 -12.51 -26.44 8.74
CA GLU A 258 -11.73 -26.45 9.98
C GLU A 258 -10.68 -25.33 10.05
N PHE A 259 -10.18 -24.84 8.91
CA PHE A 259 -9.10 -23.86 8.87
C PHE A 259 -9.18 -22.95 7.65
N THR A 260 -8.70 -21.72 7.85
CA THR A 260 -8.54 -20.72 6.79
C THR A 260 -7.10 -20.76 6.26
N SER A 261 -6.94 -20.80 4.94
CA SER A 261 -5.66 -20.52 4.28
C SER A 261 -5.84 -19.53 3.15
N TRP A 262 -4.76 -18.90 2.70
CA TRP A 262 -4.78 -18.03 1.54
C TRP A 262 -3.42 -17.91 0.87
N GLN A 263 -3.45 -17.62 -0.43
CA GLN A 263 -2.28 -17.32 -1.25
C GLN A 263 -2.38 -15.90 -1.80
N SER A 264 -1.34 -15.10 -1.63
CA SER A 264 -1.29 -13.75 -2.20
C SER A 264 -0.89 -13.79 -3.68
N ASN A 265 -1.24 -12.74 -4.42
CA ASN A 265 -0.62 -12.43 -5.71
C ASN A 265 0.86 -12.03 -5.55
N TRP A 266 1.34 -11.76 -4.34
CA TRP A 266 2.75 -11.98 -3.99
C TRP A 266 2.99 -13.49 -3.90
N GLN A 267 3.66 -14.09 -4.88
CA GLN A 267 3.78 -15.56 -4.93
C GLN A 267 4.49 -16.16 -3.72
N ASN A 268 5.49 -15.46 -3.17
CA ASN A 268 6.23 -15.89 -1.99
C ASN A 268 5.50 -15.61 -0.67
N LEU A 269 4.25 -15.10 -0.67
CA LEU A 269 3.49 -14.74 0.53
C LEU A 269 2.20 -15.56 0.64
N SER A 270 2.10 -16.34 1.71
CA SER A 270 0.93 -17.15 2.03
C SER A 270 0.56 -16.99 3.51
N GLY A 271 -0.67 -17.38 3.85
CA GLY A 271 -1.11 -17.41 5.24
C GLY A 271 -2.00 -18.60 5.54
N VAL A 272 -1.92 -19.09 6.77
CA VAL A 272 -2.73 -20.17 7.33
C VAL A 272 -3.18 -19.78 8.74
N SER A 273 -4.32 -20.29 9.19
CA SER A 273 -4.71 -20.19 10.59
C SER A 273 -3.62 -20.77 11.49
N ALA A 274 -3.38 -20.17 12.66
CA ALA A 274 -2.50 -20.73 13.68
C ALA A 274 -3.02 -22.06 14.24
N ASN A 275 -4.27 -22.44 13.92
CA ASN A 275 -4.85 -23.75 14.23
C ASN A 275 -4.55 -24.80 13.14
N TYR A 276 -3.92 -24.39 12.03
CA TYR A 276 -3.57 -25.29 10.94
C TYR A 276 -2.49 -26.29 11.40
N PRO A 277 -2.60 -27.58 11.07
CA PRO A 277 -1.55 -28.56 11.36
C PRO A 277 -0.25 -28.19 10.65
N LEU A 278 0.74 -27.70 11.40
CA LEU A 278 1.97 -27.16 10.81
C LEU A 278 2.80 -28.22 10.07
N ASP A 279 2.66 -29.49 10.43
CA ASP A 279 3.27 -30.65 9.76
C ASP A 279 2.74 -30.88 8.34
N MET A 280 1.58 -30.30 7.99
CA MET A 280 1.05 -30.32 6.62
C MET A 280 1.64 -29.23 5.72
N ILE A 281 2.49 -28.36 6.24
CA ILE A 281 3.16 -27.32 5.45
C ILE A 281 4.36 -27.95 4.73
N TYR A 282 4.39 -27.83 3.40
CA TYR A 282 5.51 -28.33 2.61
C TYR A 282 6.83 -27.70 3.04
N GLU A 283 7.87 -28.53 3.24
CA GLU A 283 9.19 -28.07 3.70
C GLU A 283 9.82 -27.00 2.79
N GLU A 284 9.52 -27.05 1.49
CA GLU A 284 9.98 -26.05 0.51
C GLU A 284 9.46 -24.64 0.83
N ILE A 285 8.26 -24.53 1.42
CA ILE A 285 7.70 -23.25 1.87
C ILE A 285 8.48 -22.74 3.07
N LEU A 286 8.90 -23.63 3.96
CA LEU A 286 9.63 -23.30 5.19
C LEU A 286 11.09 -22.93 4.95
N ALA A 287 11.69 -23.45 3.88
CA ALA A 287 13.09 -23.24 3.54
C ALA A 287 13.44 -21.74 3.46
N ASN A 288 14.32 -21.29 4.37
CA ASN A 288 14.73 -19.88 4.50
C ASN A 288 13.55 -18.89 4.65
N SER A 289 12.42 -19.36 5.14
CA SER A 289 11.21 -18.54 5.30
C SER A 289 11.29 -17.57 6.46
N VAL A 290 10.44 -16.54 6.40
CA VAL A 290 10.07 -15.69 7.52
C VAL A 290 8.67 -16.08 7.96
N ILE A 291 8.53 -16.52 9.20
CA ILE A 291 7.24 -16.78 9.81
C ILE A 291 6.78 -15.52 10.54
N MET A 292 5.57 -15.06 10.28
CA MET A 292 4.97 -13.92 10.98
C MET A 292 3.68 -14.36 11.67
N VAL A 293 3.54 -14.03 12.95
CA VAL A 293 2.37 -14.38 13.76
C VAL A 293 1.67 -13.11 14.19
N GLY A 294 0.35 -13.03 14.03
CA GLY A 294 -0.40 -11.86 14.46
C GLY A 294 -1.91 -12.05 14.44
N PRO A 295 -2.66 -11.09 15.03
CA PRO A 295 -4.11 -11.15 15.08
C PRO A 295 -4.75 -10.96 13.70
N SER A 296 -5.72 -11.80 13.34
CA SER A 296 -6.49 -11.67 12.09
C SER A 296 -7.98 -11.96 12.26
N HIS A 297 -8.45 -12.06 13.51
CA HIS A 297 -9.85 -12.31 13.85
C HIS A 297 -10.73 -11.09 13.57
N GLN A 298 -12.03 -11.32 13.34
CA GLN A 298 -12.95 -10.32 12.80
C GLN A 298 -13.09 -9.05 13.67
N LEU A 299 -13.04 -9.21 14.99
CA LEU A 299 -13.17 -8.11 15.96
C LEU A 299 -11.84 -7.50 16.41
N SER A 300 -10.73 -7.86 15.75
CA SER A 300 -9.42 -7.30 16.08
C SER A 300 -9.41 -5.78 15.89
N SER A 301 -8.85 -5.07 16.88
CA SER A 301 -8.57 -3.64 16.76
C SER A 301 -7.35 -3.35 15.87
N ASP A 302 -6.58 -4.39 15.53
CA ASP A 302 -5.38 -4.31 14.70
C ASP A 302 -5.74 -4.46 13.21
N ASN A 303 -6.61 -3.58 12.72
CA ASN A 303 -7.10 -3.57 11.35
C ASN A 303 -6.87 -2.19 10.71
N PHE A 304 -6.26 -2.17 9.53
CA PHE A 304 -5.86 -0.96 8.83
C PHE A 304 -6.56 -0.84 7.48
N GLY A 305 -7.19 0.31 7.23
CA GLY A 305 -7.64 0.66 5.88
C GLY A 305 -6.43 0.91 4.98
N ILE A 306 -6.38 0.27 3.80
CA ILE A 306 -5.23 0.32 2.89
C ILE A 306 -5.45 1.22 1.66
N ASP A 307 -6.71 1.53 1.36
CA ASP A 307 -7.09 2.42 0.27
C ASP A 307 -8.44 3.11 0.53
N LYS A 308 -8.83 4.01 -0.38
CA LYS A 308 -10.10 4.74 -0.33
C LYS A 308 -11.31 3.91 -0.79
N PHE A 309 -11.10 2.64 -1.16
CA PHE A 309 -12.13 1.75 -1.70
C PHE A 309 -12.68 0.78 -0.64
N GLY A 310 -12.24 0.90 0.61
CA GLY A 310 -12.77 0.15 1.74
C GLY A 310 -12.09 -1.19 2.00
N ASN A 311 -10.92 -1.42 1.39
CA ASN A 311 -10.11 -2.61 1.69
C ASN A 311 -9.35 -2.41 3.01
N GLY A 312 -9.24 -3.49 3.79
CA GLY A 312 -8.47 -3.50 5.04
C GLY A 312 -7.64 -4.77 5.20
N LEU A 313 -6.58 -4.67 6.00
CA LEU A 313 -5.66 -5.75 6.34
C LEU A 313 -5.33 -5.68 7.83
N SER A 314 -4.99 -6.82 8.42
CA SER A 314 -4.43 -6.89 9.78
C SER A 314 -3.00 -6.30 9.84
N GLY A 315 -2.52 -5.92 11.02
CA GLY A 315 -1.15 -5.38 11.19
C GLY A 315 -0.07 -6.32 10.65
N VAL A 316 -0.19 -7.62 10.93
CA VAL A 316 0.77 -8.61 10.44
C VAL A 316 0.77 -8.72 8.91
N GLU A 317 -0.40 -8.61 8.28
CA GLU A 317 -0.52 -8.57 6.82
C GLU A 317 0.05 -7.29 6.21
N MET A 318 -0.08 -6.16 6.90
CA MET A 318 0.54 -4.89 6.52
C MET A 318 2.06 -5.02 6.50
N HIS A 319 2.66 -5.62 7.53
CA HIS A 319 4.09 -5.87 7.62
C HIS A 319 4.60 -6.87 6.57
N ALA A 320 3.83 -7.92 6.30
CA ALA A 320 4.14 -8.88 5.25
C ALA A 320 4.17 -8.22 3.85
N ASN A 321 3.16 -7.41 3.52
CA ASN A 321 3.14 -6.66 2.26
C ASN A 321 4.26 -5.61 2.20
N ALA A 322 4.59 -4.97 3.31
CA ALA A 322 5.72 -4.04 3.39
C ALA A 322 7.05 -4.75 3.11
N LEU A 323 7.29 -5.93 3.68
CA LEU A 323 8.48 -6.73 3.41
C LEU A 323 8.55 -7.18 1.95
N MET A 324 7.45 -7.69 1.37
CA MET A 324 7.40 -8.03 -0.06
C MET A 324 7.67 -6.82 -0.95
N THR A 325 7.14 -5.66 -0.58
CA THR A 325 7.39 -4.40 -1.29
C THR A 325 8.87 -4.04 -1.26
N LEU A 326 9.54 -4.20 -0.12
CA LEU A 326 10.98 -3.97 0.02
C LEU A 326 11.78 -4.91 -0.86
N TYR A 327 11.45 -6.21 -0.90
CA TYR A 327 12.11 -7.16 -1.81
C TYR A 327 11.90 -6.78 -3.28
N TYR A 328 10.65 -6.45 -3.66
CA TYR A 328 10.32 -6.10 -5.03
C TYR A 328 10.99 -4.83 -5.54
N LEU A 329 11.19 -3.85 -4.66
CA LEU A 329 11.77 -2.54 -4.99
C LEU A 329 13.27 -2.44 -4.70
N ASP A 330 13.89 -3.53 -4.20
CA ASP A 330 15.27 -3.52 -3.71
C ASP A 330 15.48 -2.37 -2.69
N GLY A 331 14.58 -2.31 -1.70
CA GLY A 331 14.71 -1.48 -0.50
C GLY A 331 13.83 -0.24 -0.44
N LYS A 332 13.59 0.51 -1.53
CA LYS A 332 12.67 1.66 -1.47
C LYS A 332 12.12 2.09 -2.82
N LEU A 333 10.93 2.70 -2.80
CA LEU A 333 10.33 3.26 -4.00
C LEU A 333 11.02 4.56 -4.41
N LYS A 334 11.66 4.55 -5.57
CA LYS A 334 12.29 5.75 -6.14
C LYS A 334 11.26 6.60 -6.86
N ARG A 335 11.50 7.91 -6.91
CA ARG A 335 10.70 8.84 -7.73
C ARG A 335 11.27 8.90 -9.14
N PHE A 336 10.40 8.86 -10.13
CA PHE A 336 10.79 9.05 -11.53
C PHE A 336 11.39 10.45 -11.74
N SER A 337 12.43 10.55 -12.57
CA SER A 337 13.14 11.82 -12.81
C SER A 337 12.18 12.96 -13.18
N LEU A 338 12.32 14.12 -12.53
CA LEU A 338 11.50 15.30 -12.78
C LEU A 338 11.58 15.74 -14.25
N TRP A 339 12.78 15.79 -14.83
CA TRP A 339 12.96 16.26 -16.21
C TRP A 339 12.32 15.31 -17.22
N LEU A 340 12.43 14.00 -17.00
CA LEU A 340 11.76 13.00 -17.82
C LEU A 340 10.24 13.07 -17.63
N SER A 341 9.76 13.25 -16.41
CA SER A 341 8.33 13.45 -16.10
C SER A 341 7.76 14.64 -16.88
N ILE A 342 8.45 15.79 -16.84
CA ILE A 342 8.08 17.01 -17.56
C ILE A 342 8.00 16.73 -19.06
N PHE A 343 9.01 16.07 -19.62
CA PHE A 343 9.08 15.75 -21.04
C PHE A 343 7.95 14.82 -21.47
N ILE A 344 7.71 13.73 -20.73
CA ILE A 344 6.63 12.77 -21.00
C ILE A 344 5.28 13.47 -20.94
N VAL A 345 4.99 14.21 -19.87
CA VAL A 345 3.72 14.92 -19.70
C VAL A 345 3.53 15.94 -20.83
N PHE A 346 4.56 16.71 -21.17
CA PHE A 346 4.52 17.68 -22.26
C PHE A 346 4.11 17.03 -23.59
N ILE A 347 4.81 15.94 -23.96
CA ILE A 347 4.60 15.23 -25.22
C ILE A 347 3.21 14.59 -25.25
N VAL A 348 2.83 13.85 -24.21
CA VAL A 348 1.54 13.15 -24.16
C VAL A 348 0.38 14.13 -24.21
N VAL A 349 0.41 15.20 -23.40
CA VAL A 349 -0.66 16.20 -23.41
C VAL A 349 -0.76 16.92 -24.75
N SER A 350 0.37 17.33 -25.34
CA SER A 350 0.38 18.01 -26.63
C SER A 350 -0.14 17.10 -27.74
N LEU A 351 0.28 15.84 -27.78
CA LEU A 351 -0.13 14.87 -28.80
C LEU A 351 -1.59 14.46 -28.66
N VAL A 352 -2.10 14.24 -27.44
CA VAL A 352 -3.51 13.91 -27.19
C VAL A 352 -4.41 15.07 -27.66
N ASP A 353 -4.05 16.31 -27.36
CA ASP A 353 -4.82 17.48 -27.80
C ASP A 353 -4.82 17.63 -29.33
N ILE A 354 -3.66 17.44 -29.98
CA ILE A 354 -3.55 17.44 -31.45
C ILE A 354 -4.41 16.32 -32.04
N PHE A 355 -4.30 15.11 -31.50
CA PHE A 355 -5.03 13.93 -31.94
C PHE A 355 -6.55 14.15 -31.87
N LEU A 356 -7.09 14.55 -30.71
CA LEU A 356 -8.52 14.81 -30.57
C LEU A 356 -9.00 15.94 -31.50
N GLY A 357 -8.18 16.97 -31.69
CA GLY A 357 -8.44 18.06 -32.63
C GLY A 357 -8.54 17.63 -34.10
N MET A 358 -7.87 16.52 -34.47
CA MET A 358 -7.93 15.87 -35.79
C MET A 358 -9.12 14.91 -35.95
N PHE A 359 -9.57 14.23 -34.89
CA PHE A 359 -10.67 13.25 -34.97
C PHE A 359 -12.08 13.88 -34.97
N TYR A 360 -12.26 15.08 -34.42
CA TYR A 360 -13.54 15.79 -34.48
C TYR A 360 -14.12 15.99 -35.91
N PRO A 361 -13.34 16.47 -36.92
CA PRO A 361 -13.87 16.60 -38.29
C PRO A 361 -14.24 15.25 -38.91
N VAL A 362 -13.62 14.13 -38.51
CA VAL A 362 -13.97 12.78 -38.97
C VAL A 362 -15.31 12.34 -38.38
N LYS A 363 -15.55 12.55 -37.07
CA LYS A 363 -16.86 12.29 -36.45
C LYS A 363 -17.96 13.14 -37.07
N LYS A 364 -17.70 14.43 -37.32
CA LYS A 364 -18.63 15.32 -38.02
C LYS A 364 -18.89 14.81 -39.43
N ALA A 365 -17.86 14.44 -40.20
CA ALA A 365 -18.02 13.89 -41.55
C ALA A 365 -18.80 12.57 -41.57
N ILE A 366 -18.57 11.67 -40.62
CA ILE A 366 -19.30 10.41 -40.47
C ILE A 366 -20.77 10.68 -40.13
N VAL A 367 -21.05 11.51 -39.12
CA VAL A 367 -22.41 11.91 -38.74
C VAL A 367 -23.13 12.62 -39.89
N THR A 368 -22.45 13.52 -40.60
CA THR A 368 -23.00 14.20 -41.79
C THR A 368 -23.20 13.22 -42.94
N SER A 369 -22.36 12.19 -43.09
CA SER A 369 -22.52 11.14 -44.12
C SER A 369 -23.62 10.14 -43.76
N ILE A 370 -23.84 9.85 -42.48
CA ILE A 370 -24.93 8.99 -42.00
C ILE A 370 -26.25 9.75 -42.10
N LEU A 371 -26.27 11.04 -41.73
CA LEU A 371 -27.43 11.92 -41.94
C LEU A 371 -27.70 12.16 -43.44
N SER A 372 -26.67 12.30 -44.29
CA SER A 372 -26.87 12.42 -45.74
C SER A 372 -27.26 11.09 -46.41
N LYS A 373 -26.90 9.94 -45.81
CA LYS A 373 -27.37 8.61 -46.22
C LYS A 373 -28.77 8.27 -45.68
N ASN A 374 -29.17 8.81 -44.53
CA ASN A 374 -30.47 8.55 -43.88
C ASN A 374 -31.50 9.70 -44.02
N ILE A 375 -31.20 10.78 -44.74
CA ILE A 375 -32.22 11.75 -45.16
C ILE A 375 -32.62 11.43 -46.61
N VAL A 376 -33.67 10.62 -46.70
CA VAL A 376 -34.94 11.05 -47.31
C VAL A 376 -34.73 11.92 -48.54
N LYS A 377 -34.17 11.31 -49.59
CA LYS A 377 -34.22 11.81 -50.96
C LYS A 377 -35.61 11.62 -51.60
N LYS A 378 -36.69 11.44 -50.81
CA LYS A 378 -37.99 11.04 -51.38
C LYS A 378 -39.29 11.53 -50.72
N ILE A 379 -39.30 12.30 -49.63
CA ILE A 379 -40.57 12.87 -49.11
C ILE A 379 -40.32 14.31 -48.65
N MET A 380 -41.12 15.25 -49.16
CA MET A 380 -41.08 16.70 -48.96
C MET A 380 -40.10 17.49 -49.83
N PHE A 381 -40.24 17.28 -51.14
CA PHE A 381 -39.99 18.29 -52.16
C PHE A 381 -41.22 19.21 -52.27
N PHE A 382 -41.65 19.87 -51.19
CA PHE A 382 -42.74 20.87 -51.22
C PHE A 382 -42.75 21.68 -49.92
N ASP A 383 -41.73 22.51 -49.70
CA ASP A 383 -41.93 23.86 -49.16
C ASP A 383 -40.60 24.63 -49.14
N LEU A 384 -40.30 25.27 -50.26
CA LEU A 384 -39.25 26.28 -50.34
C LEU A 384 -39.94 27.63 -50.56
N LYS A 385 -40.25 28.34 -49.48
CA LYS A 385 -40.12 29.80 -49.35
C LYS A 385 -40.76 30.30 -48.05
N LYS A 386 -40.09 30.12 -46.92
CA LYS A 386 -40.03 31.14 -45.86
C LYS A 386 -39.06 30.73 -44.77
N GLU A 387 -38.33 31.72 -44.29
CA GLU A 387 -37.61 31.70 -43.02
C GLU A 387 -36.36 30.80 -42.92
N SER A 388 -35.23 31.33 -43.39
CA SER A 388 -34.20 31.84 -42.48
C SER A 388 -32.90 32.05 -43.27
N LYS A 389 -32.55 33.31 -43.50
CA LYS A 389 -31.14 33.68 -43.66
C LYS A 389 -30.48 33.47 -42.29
N LYS A 390 -30.16 32.23 -41.93
CA LYS A 390 -29.28 31.94 -40.79
C LYS A 390 -27.91 32.53 -41.12
N CYS A 391 -27.49 33.48 -40.30
CA CYS A 391 -26.19 34.13 -40.43
C CYS A 391 -25.09 33.05 -40.41
N PRO A 392 -24.22 32.96 -41.43
CA PRO A 392 -23.18 31.93 -41.52
C PRO A 392 -22.15 32.02 -40.38
N LYS A 393 -22.05 33.18 -39.69
CA LYS A 393 -21.26 33.30 -38.45
C LYS A 393 -21.84 32.43 -37.32
N CYS A 394 -23.15 32.51 -37.06
CA CYS A 394 -23.78 31.76 -35.97
C CYS A 394 -23.70 30.23 -36.14
N ALA A 395 -23.70 29.73 -37.38
CA ALA A 395 -23.53 28.29 -37.65
C ALA A 395 -22.08 27.82 -37.46
N LYS A 396 -21.10 28.71 -37.70
CA LYS A 396 -19.68 28.44 -37.48
C LYS A 396 -19.35 28.48 -35.98
N ASP A 397 -19.88 29.46 -35.26
CA ASP A 397 -19.71 29.61 -33.82
C ASP A 397 -20.28 28.41 -33.05
N ASN A 398 -21.47 27.91 -33.43
CA ASN A 398 -22.05 26.70 -32.83
C ASN A 398 -21.22 25.43 -33.12
N ALA A 399 -20.66 25.31 -34.33
CA ALA A 399 -19.84 24.15 -34.70
C ALA A 399 -18.46 24.14 -34.05
N ASP A 400 -17.90 25.32 -33.81
CA ASP A 400 -16.64 25.51 -33.06
C ASP A 400 -16.87 25.31 -31.55
N GLN A 401 -18.06 25.65 -31.03
CA GLN A 401 -18.43 25.39 -29.64
C GLN A 401 -18.65 23.90 -29.35
N GLU A 402 -19.41 23.19 -30.18
CA GLU A 402 -19.62 21.72 -30.06
C GLU A 402 -18.30 20.95 -30.24
N LYS A 403 -17.35 21.51 -31.00
CA LYS A 403 -16.00 20.99 -31.15
C LYS A 403 -15.19 21.07 -29.88
N ASN A 404 -15.16 22.25 -29.28
CA ASN A 404 -14.42 22.49 -28.06
C ASN A 404 -14.97 21.63 -26.93
N ASP A 405 -16.30 21.48 -26.85
CA ASP A 405 -16.95 20.61 -25.86
C ASP A 405 -16.57 19.13 -26.01
N PHE A 406 -16.54 18.59 -27.25
CA PHE A 406 -16.08 17.22 -27.47
C PHE A 406 -14.58 17.05 -27.11
N GLN A 407 -13.74 17.99 -27.53
CA GLN A 407 -12.30 17.92 -27.27
C GLN A 407 -12.02 18.00 -25.76
N ASP A 408 -12.67 18.90 -25.04
CA ASP A 408 -12.47 19.06 -23.60
C ASP A 408 -13.03 17.87 -22.80
N LYS A 409 -14.15 17.28 -23.23
CA LYS A 409 -14.74 16.09 -22.60
C LYS A 409 -13.86 14.85 -22.70
N TRP A 410 -13.19 14.64 -23.83
CA TRP A 410 -12.39 13.43 -24.07
C TRP A 410 -10.90 13.62 -23.77
N PHE A 411 -10.41 14.86 -23.69
CA PHE A 411 -9.00 15.13 -23.42
C PHE A 411 -8.52 14.50 -22.10
N VAL A 412 -9.28 14.65 -21.01
CA VAL A 412 -8.89 14.15 -19.69
C VAL A 412 -8.87 12.62 -19.64
N PRO A 413 -9.95 11.89 -20.00
CA PRO A 413 -9.92 10.43 -19.99
C PRO A 413 -8.79 9.85 -20.84
N PHE A 414 -8.58 10.37 -22.05
CA PHE A 414 -7.54 9.83 -22.96
C PHE A 414 -6.13 10.08 -22.43
N SER A 415 -5.85 11.30 -21.95
CA SER A 415 -4.53 11.61 -21.38
C SER A 415 -4.27 10.85 -20.08
N MET A 416 -5.28 10.67 -19.22
CA MET A 416 -5.18 9.85 -18.01
C MET A 416 -4.86 8.39 -18.34
N ILE A 417 -5.57 7.76 -19.28
CA ILE A 417 -5.32 6.36 -19.64
C ILE A 417 -3.89 6.18 -20.16
N ILE A 418 -3.44 7.07 -21.04
CA ILE A 418 -2.08 7.00 -21.61
C ILE A 418 -1.02 7.22 -20.52
N LEU A 419 -1.17 8.25 -19.68
CA LEU A 419 -0.19 8.52 -18.63
C LEU A 419 -0.20 7.47 -17.52
N MET A 420 -1.36 6.90 -17.18
CA MET A 420 -1.45 5.79 -16.24
C MET A 420 -0.76 4.55 -16.80
N GLY A 421 -0.96 4.25 -18.09
CA GLY A 421 -0.25 3.18 -18.78
C GLY A 421 1.28 3.40 -18.78
N ILE A 422 1.73 4.62 -19.06
CA ILE A 422 3.16 4.98 -18.99
C ILE A 422 3.69 4.86 -17.56
N SER A 423 2.94 5.33 -16.55
CA SER A 423 3.31 5.19 -15.14
C SER A 423 3.45 3.75 -14.72
N TYR A 424 2.52 2.89 -15.13
CA TYR A 424 2.60 1.46 -14.90
C TYR A 424 3.85 0.85 -15.56
N CYS A 425 4.13 1.17 -16.84
CA CYS A 425 5.35 0.71 -17.50
C CYS A 425 6.62 1.17 -16.77
N ILE A 426 6.68 2.45 -16.38
CA ILE A 426 7.81 2.99 -15.62
C ILE A 426 7.99 2.21 -14.31
N PHE A 427 6.89 1.95 -13.61
CA PHE A 427 6.90 1.25 -12.34
C PHE A 427 7.37 -0.20 -12.48
N ILE A 428 6.87 -0.95 -13.47
CA ILE A 428 7.24 -2.36 -13.66
C ILE A 428 8.70 -2.52 -14.10
N PHE A 429 9.13 -1.73 -15.10
CA PHE A 429 10.46 -1.88 -15.70
C PHE A 429 11.57 -1.18 -14.93
N TYR A 430 11.28 -0.08 -14.24
CA TYR A 430 12.29 0.74 -13.56
C TYR A 430 12.11 0.86 -12.05
N LYS A 431 11.01 0.34 -11.48
CA LYS A 431 10.69 0.44 -10.04
C LYS A 431 10.64 1.90 -9.54
N GLU A 432 10.20 2.80 -10.42
CA GLU A 432 10.09 4.24 -10.16
C GLU A 432 8.62 4.70 -10.17
N TRP A 433 8.29 5.61 -9.25
CA TRP A 433 6.96 6.21 -9.17
C TRP A 433 6.87 7.45 -10.05
N PHE A 434 5.96 7.42 -11.02
CA PHE A 434 5.58 8.55 -11.85
C PHE A 434 4.11 8.93 -11.60
N ASN A 435 3.88 10.14 -11.08
CA ASN A 435 2.52 10.62 -10.84
C ASN A 435 1.83 10.99 -12.18
N TRP A 436 0.91 10.13 -12.61
CA TRP A 436 0.20 10.24 -13.87
C TRP A 436 -1.03 11.16 -13.82
N MET A 437 -1.45 11.61 -12.63
CA MET A 437 -2.74 12.28 -12.46
C MET A 437 -2.71 13.78 -12.76
N ILE A 438 -1.61 14.30 -13.34
CA ILE A 438 -1.49 15.70 -13.76
C ILE A 438 -2.62 16.19 -14.69
N PRO A 439 -3.14 15.42 -15.66
CA PRO A 439 -4.19 15.93 -16.55
C PRO A 439 -5.50 16.28 -15.86
N THR A 440 -5.84 15.64 -14.73
CA THR A 440 -7.05 16.01 -13.97
C THR A 440 -6.93 17.42 -13.40
N LEU A 441 -5.69 17.85 -13.10
CA LEU A 441 -5.37 19.21 -12.67
C LEU A 441 -5.52 20.24 -13.79
N MET A 442 -5.54 19.82 -15.05
CA MET A 442 -5.64 20.71 -16.20
C MET A 442 -7.08 20.97 -16.66
N SER A 443 -8.01 20.05 -16.41
CA SER A 443 -9.45 20.22 -16.69
C SER A 443 -10.16 21.16 -15.73
N LEU A 444 -9.38 22.03 -15.11
CA LEU A 444 -9.67 22.61 -13.83
C LEU A 444 -9.93 24.12 -13.93
N PRO A 445 -10.85 24.57 -14.81
CA PRO A 445 -11.76 25.64 -14.42
C PRO A 445 -12.73 25.18 -13.31
N TYR A 446 -12.87 23.87 -13.04
CA TYR A 446 -13.88 23.35 -12.10
C TYR A 446 -13.40 23.17 -10.63
N VAL A 447 -12.11 22.91 -10.35
CA VAL A 447 -11.59 22.89 -8.94
C VAL A 447 -10.88 24.18 -8.48
N ALA A 448 -10.70 25.19 -9.35
CA ALA A 448 -10.29 26.52 -8.92
C ALA A 448 -11.32 27.11 -7.94
N ILE A 449 -12.60 26.80 -8.15
CA ILE A 449 -13.73 27.33 -7.38
C ILE A 449 -14.00 26.50 -6.12
N VAL A 450 -13.72 25.19 -6.10
CA VAL A 450 -13.79 24.39 -4.86
C VAL A 450 -12.78 24.91 -3.82
N PHE A 451 -11.64 25.47 -4.26
CA PHE A 451 -10.70 26.17 -3.38
C PHE A 451 -11.17 27.59 -3.00
N LEU A 452 -11.96 28.28 -3.82
CA LEU A 452 -12.65 29.51 -3.42
C LEU A 452 -13.78 29.23 -2.40
N PHE A 453 -14.49 28.10 -2.49
CA PHE A 453 -15.55 27.71 -1.56
C PHE A 453 -15.01 27.19 -0.21
N LYS A 454 -13.88 26.48 -0.18
CA LYS A 454 -13.25 26.06 1.09
C LYS A 454 -12.65 27.24 1.87
N LYS A 455 -12.24 28.32 1.17
CA LYS A 455 -11.76 29.57 1.77
C LYS A 455 -12.89 30.47 2.31
N PHE A 456 -14.14 30.28 1.88
CA PHE A 456 -15.30 31.03 2.38
C PHE A 456 -16.04 30.35 3.55
N ASN A 457 -15.96 29.02 3.72
CA ASN A 457 -16.67 28.33 4.81
C ASN A 457 -15.85 28.09 6.09
N ASN A 458 -14.52 28.07 6.06
CA ASN A 458 -13.70 27.95 7.29
C ASN A 458 -13.21 29.30 7.85
N LYS A 459 -13.84 30.41 7.43
CA LYS A 459 -13.68 31.72 8.08
C LYS A 459 -14.90 32.18 8.89
N LYS A 460 -15.96 31.35 9.01
CA LYS A 460 -17.09 31.57 9.93
C LYS A 460 -17.72 30.24 10.37
N ARG A 461 -17.07 29.51 11.26
CA ARG A 461 -17.68 28.83 12.42
C ARG A 461 -16.61 28.26 13.32
#